data_AF-A0A6I1ZS17-F1
#
_entry.id   AF-A0A6I1ZS17-F1
#
_cell.length_a   1.000
_cell.length_b   1.000
_cell.length_c   1.000
_cell.angle_alpha   90.00
_cell.angle_beta   90.00
_cell.angle_gamma   90.00
#
_symmetry.space_group_name_H-M   'P 1'
#
loop_
_entity.id
_entity.type
_entity.pdbx_description
1 polymer ?
#
loop_
_entity_poly.entity_id
_entity_poly.type
_entity_poly.pdbx_seq_one_letter_code
_entity_poly.pdbx_strand_id
1 'polypeptide(L)'
;MVMPIAQYVVLEKEKPKRMLFNRWWWEDRQLTDPKSKRLKTARIMVFHVTQEDGERVDKTFSALAYKLQQSLAPLIETGQIFTRLVEITWYPRDYATEYAVRLI
;
A
#
# COMPACT_ATOMS: atom_id res chain seq x y z
N MET A 1 -6.91 -10.89 20.43
CA MET A 1 -7.75 -10.66 19.24
C MET A 1 -6.85 -10.86 18.03
N VAL A 2 -6.89 -12.06 17.43
CA VAL A 2 -6.01 -12.44 16.31
C VAL A 2 -6.69 -11.95 15.03
N MET A 3 -6.20 -10.89 14.42
CA MET A 3 -6.72 -10.41 13.14
C MET A 3 -6.43 -11.47 12.05
N PRO A 4 -7.41 -11.87 11.23
CA PRO A 4 -7.19 -12.89 10.22
C PRO A 4 -6.24 -12.37 9.14
N ILE A 5 -5.20 -13.16 8.85
CA ILE A 5 -4.09 -12.84 7.93
C ILE A 5 -4.55 -12.65 6.47
N ALA A 6 -5.80 -12.99 6.12
CA ALA A 6 -6.33 -12.93 4.75
C ALA A 6 -6.87 -11.56 4.30
N GLN A 7 -6.91 -10.54 5.18
CA GLN A 7 -7.53 -9.25 4.89
C GLN A 7 -6.58 -8.20 4.28
N TYR A 8 -5.31 -8.54 4.03
CA TYR A 8 -4.33 -7.58 3.51
C TYR A 8 -3.85 -7.94 2.10
N VAL A 9 -3.73 -6.95 1.23
CA VAL A 9 -3.06 -7.12 -0.06
C VAL A 9 -1.55 -7.09 0.14
N VAL A 10 -0.89 -8.14 -0.36
CA VAL A 10 0.57 -8.27 -0.31
C VAL A 10 1.13 -8.01 -1.70
N LEU A 11 2.13 -7.13 -1.79
CA LEU A 11 2.87 -6.91 -3.03
C LEU A 11 3.92 -8.01 -3.17
N GLU A 12 3.89 -8.69 -4.31
CA GLU A 12 4.97 -9.59 -4.71
C GLU A 12 6.10 -8.80 -5.37
N LYS A 13 7.34 -9.26 -5.18
CA LYS A 13 8.52 -8.62 -5.76
C LYS A 13 8.45 -8.70 -7.28
N GLU A 14 8.68 -7.57 -7.94
CA GLU A 14 8.77 -7.39 -9.39
C GLU A 14 7.50 -7.78 -10.16
N LYS A 15 6.39 -8.04 -9.45
CA LYS A 15 5.10 -8.33 -10.06
C LYS A 15 4.17 -7.12 -9.91
N PRO A 16 3.55 -6.65 -11.02
CA PRO A 16 2.54 -5.63 -10.93
C PRO A 16 1.31 -6.17 -10.20
N LYS A 17 0.79 -5.39 -9.28
CA LYS A 17 -0.46 -5.66 -8.56
C LYS A 17 -1.46 -4.56 -8.89
N ARG A 18 -2.62 -4.93 -9.42
CA ARG A 18 -3.66 -3.97 -9.83
C ARG A 18 -4.75 -3.89 -8.78
N MET A 19 -5.05 -2.68 -8.32
CA MET A 19 -5.99 -2.44 -7.25
C MET A 19 -6.93 -1.28 -7.58
N LEU A 20 -8.19 -1.42 -7.19
CA LEU A 20 -9.14 -0.30 -7.11
C LEU A 20 -9.44 -0.01 -5.66
N PHE A 21 -9.49 1.28 -5.32
CA PHE A 21 -9.76 1.74 -3.97
C PHE A 21 -11.05 2.57 -3.93
N ASN A 22 -11.69 2.62 -2.76
CA ASN A 22 -12.87 3.48 -2.56
C ASN A 22 -12.77 4.39 -1.33
N ARG A 23 -11.84 4.11 -0.40
CA ARG A 23 -11.58 4.93 0.79
C ARG A 23 -10.13 4.76 1.23
N TRP A 24 -9.64 5.75 1.97
CA TRP A 24 -8.32 5.75 2.57
C TRP A 24 -8.32 6.51 3.90
N TRP A 25 -7.34 6.22 4.75
CA TRP A 25 -7.12 6.90 6.01
C TRP A 25 -5.65 6.81 6.44
N TRP A 26 -5.29 7.60 7.44
CA TRP A 26 -4.02 7.48 8.14
C TRP A 26 -4.19 6.58 9.37
N GLU A 27 -3.24 5.68 9.57
CA GLU A 27 -3.15 4.86 10.78
C GLU A 27 -1.74 5.02 11.37
N ASP A 28 -1.65 5.21 12.68
CA ASP A 28 -0.37 5.21 13.37
C ASP A 28 -0.09 3.79 13.86
N ARG A 29 0.98 3.18 13.35
CA ARG A 29 1.38 1.83 13.74
C ARG A 29 2.70 1.85 14.46
N GLN A 30 2.74 1.22 15.63
CA GLN A 30 4.00 0.95 16.31
C GLN A 30 4.74 -0.16 15.58
N LEU A 31 5.92 0.16 15.05
CA LEU A 31 6.80 -0.78 14.39
C LEU A 31 8.08 -0.89 15.19
N THR A 32 8.51 -2.13 15.41
CA THR A 32 9.83 -2.39 15.98
C THR A 32 10.85 -2.22 14.87
N ASP A 33 11.73 -1.24 15.02
CA ASP A 33 12.83 -1.04 14.07
C ASP A 33 13.79 -2.24 14.14
N PRO A 34 14.05 -2.95 13.02
CA PRO A 34 14.84 -4.18 13.03
C PRO A 34 16.31 -3.96 13.37
N LYS A 35 16.84 -2.73 13.20
CA LYS A 35 18.24 -2.40 13.50
C LYS A 35 18.45 -1.99 14.96
N SER A 36 17.55 -1.18 15.50
CA SER A 36 17.68 -0.57 16.83
C SER A 36 16.82 -1.25 17.90
N LYS A 37 15.91 -2.16 17.51
CA LYS A 37 14.92 -2.82 18.38
C LYS A 37 14.03 -1.86 19.17
N ARG A 38 14.01 -0.57 18.81
CA ARG A 38 13.16 0.44 19.43
C ARG A 38 11.79 0.45 18.77
N LEU A 39 10.75 0.63 19.58
CA LEU A 39 9.41 0.90 19.08
C LEU A 39 9.39 2.30 18.49
N LYS A 40 9.07 2.40 17.20
CA LYS A 40 8.86 3.66 16.49
C LYS A 40 7.43 3.70 16.01
N THR A 41 6.74 4.81 16.28
CA THR A 41 5.45 5.07 15.66
C THR A 41 5.68 5.50 14.23
N ALA A 42 5.17 4.72 13.28
CA ALA A 42 5.18 5.05 11.87
C ALA A 42 3.76 5.36 11.41
N ARG A 43 3.59 6.51 10.76
CA ARG A 43 2.32 6.87 10.12
C ARG A 43 2.22 6.15 8.78
N ILE A 44 1.22 5.30 8.66
CA ILE A 44 0.99 4.48 7.46
C ILE A 44 -0.26 4.96 6.73
N MET A 45 -0.20 4.96 5.40
CA MET A 45 -1.33 5.26 4.55
C MET A 45 -2.07 3.95 4.26
N VAL A 46 -3.34 3.89 4.62
CA VAL A 46 -4.16 2.68 4.52
C VAL A 46 -5.30 2.92 3.55
N PHE A 47 -5.55 1.93 2.70
CA PHE A 47 -6.57 1.94 1.68
C PHE A 47 -7.47 0.73 1.81
N HIS A 48 -8.74 0.91 1.53
CA HIS A 48 -9.65 -0.20 1.30
C HIS A 48 -9.70 -0.54 -0.19
N VAL A 49 -9.48 -1.81 -0.48
CA VAL A 49 -9.39 -2.37 -1.82
C VAL A 49 -10.72 -3.05 -2.13
N THR A 50 -11.36 -2.60 -3.21
CA THR A 50 -12.63 -3.17 -3.70
C THR A 50 -12.41 -4.11 -4.88
N GLN A 51 -11.27 -4.01 -5.55
CA GLN A 51 -10.88 -4.88 -6.65
C GLN A 51 -9.38 -5.17 -6.60
N GLU A 52 -8.99 -6.43 -6.77
CA GLU A 52 -7.60 -6.89 -6.84
C GLU A 52 -7.45 -7.79 -8.07
N ASP A 53 -6.53 -7.44 -8.98
CA ASP A 53 -6.20 -8.21 -10.19
C ASP A 53 -7.40 -8.68 -11.03
N GLY A 54 -8.47 -7.88 -11.04
CA GLY A 54 -9.70 -8.15 -11.79
C GLY A 54 -10.85 -8.68 -10.93
N GLU A 55 -10.58 -9.20 -9.74
CA GLU A 55 -11.57 -9.79 -8.84
C GLU A 55 -12.07 -8.77 -7.81
N ARG A 56 -13.38 -8.82 -7.48
CA ARG A 56 -13.92 -8.01 -6.37
C ARG A 56 -13.47 -8.58 -5.04
N VAL A 57 -12.91 -7.73 -4.19
CA VAL A 57 -12.40 -8.11 -2.87
C VAL A 57 -12.84 -7.13 -1.80
N ASP A 58 -12.77 -7.56 -0.54
CA ASP A 58 -12.85 -6.71 0.63
C ASP A 58 -11.55 -6.89 1.43
N LYS A 59 -10.55 -6.11 1.05
CA LYS A 59 -9.19 -6.18 1.60
C LYS A 59 -8.66 -4.79 1.90
N THR A 60 -7.58 -4.75 2.67
CA THR A 60 -6.88 -3.53 3.03
C THR A 60 -5.49 -3.55 2.41
N PHE A 61 -5.06 -2.41 1.86
CA PHE A 61 -3.70 -2.19 1.42
C PHE A 61 -3.04 -1.14 2.31
N SER A 62 -1.81 -1.41 2.76
CA SER A 62 -1.07 -0.49 3.64
C SER A 62 0.26 -0.08 2.99
N ALA A 63 0.38 1.19 2.66
CA ALA A 63 1.61 1.78 2.16
C ALA A 63 2.47 2.29 3.34
N LEU A 64 3.39 1.45 3.81
CA LEU A 64 4.34 1.80 4.87
C LEU A 64 5.51 2.65 4.35
N ALA A 65 5.99 2.38 3.13
CA ALA A 65 7.15 3.08 2.60
C ALA A 65 6.78 4.53 2.23
N TYR A 66 7.51 5.49 2.80
CA TYR A 66 7.28 6.92 2.55
C TYR A 66 7.31 7.28 1.05
N LYS A 67 8.23 6.69 0.28
CA LYS A 67 8.29 6.88 -1.18
C LYS A 67 6.99 6.47 -1.89
N LEU A 68 6.41 5.33 -1.47
CA LEU A 68 5.14 4.88 -2.04
C LEU A 68 3.99 5.82 -1.66
N GLN A 69 3.97 6.31 -0.41
CA GLN A 69 2.99 7.30 0.03
C GLN A 69 3.08 8.58 -0.82
N GLN A 70 4.30 9.06 -1.11
CA GLN A 70 4.52 10.22 -1.98
C GLN A 70 4.02 9.98 -3.41
N SER A 71 4.15 8.77 -3.94
CA SER A 71 3.61 8.44 -5.27
C SER A 71 2.08 8.37 -5.30
N LEU A 72 1.44 7.95 -4.20
CA LEU A 72 -0.02 7.82 -4.11
C LEU A 72 -0.71 9.13 -3.75
N ALA A 73 -0.06 10.04 -3.02
CA ALA A 73 -0.66 11.29 -2.56
C ALA A 73 -1.26 12.16 -3.69
N PRO A 74 -0.58 12.40 -4.83
CA PRO A 74 -1.18 13.15 -5.94
C PRO A 74 -2.42 12.48 -6.54
N LEU A 75 -2.49 11.14 -6.50
CA LEU A 75 -3.63 10.38 -7.02
C LEU A 75 -4.85 10.48 -6.09
N ILE A 76 -4.61 10.64 -4.79
CA ILE A 76 -5.64 10.94 -3.79
C ILE A 76 -6.19 12.35 -4.01
N GLU A 77 -5.29 13.34 -4.13
CA GLU A 77 -5.66 14.76 -4.29
C GLU A 77 -6.48 15.00 -5.54
N THR A 78 -6.15 14.31 -6.64
CA THR A 78 -6.90 14.37 -7.90
C THR A 78 -8.14 13.47 -7.93
N GLY A 79 -8.33 12.61 -6.92
CA GLY A 79 -9.41 11.63 -6.87
C GLY A 79 -9.28 10.47 -7.86
N GLN A 80 -8.22 10.42 -8.67
CA GLN A 80 -7.99 9.38 -9.68
C GLN A 80 -7.82 8.00 -9.06
N ILE A 81 -7.31 7.92 -7.83
CA ILE A 81 -7.12 6.68 -7.09
C ILE A 81 -8.44 5.94 -6.78
N PHE A 82 -9.58 6.65 -6.79
CA PHE A 82 -10.89 6.07 -6.48
C PHE A 82 -11.70 5.67 -7.72
N THR A 83 -11.27 6.13 -8.90
CA THR A 83 -12.01 5.95 -10.15
C THR A 83 -11.28 5.08 -11.16
N ARG A 84 -9.96 4.91 -10.99
CA ARG A 84 -9.10 4.15 -11.91
C ARG A 84 -8.36 3.04 -11.18
N LEU A 85 -8.04 1.99 -11.94
CA LEU A 85 -7.17 0.93 -11.46
C LEU A 85 -5.75 1.49 -11.28
N VAL A 86 -5.18 1.24 -10.12
CA VAL A 86 -3.80 1.57 -9.80
C VAL A 86 -2.96 0.31 -9.86
N GLU A 87 -1.95 0.31 -10.72
CA GLU A 87 -0.95 -0.74 -10.80
C GLU A 87 0.27 -0.33 -9.97
N ILE A 88 0.61 -1.16 -8.97
CA ILE A 88 1.78 -0.96 -8.11
C ILE A 88 2.74 -2.12 -8.33
N THR A 89 4.00 -1.82 -8.67
CA THR A 89 5.06 -2.82 -8.77
C THR A 89 6.14 -2.50 -7.73
N TRP A 90 6.54 -3.51 -6.95
CA TRP A 90 7.60 -3.38 -5.96
C TRP A 90 8.93 -3.89 -6.52
N TYR A 91 9.93 -3.02 -6.64
CA TYR A 91 11.29 -3.37 -7.06
C TYR A 91 12.25 -3.29 -5.87
N PRO A 92 12.57 -4.41 -5.21
CA PRO A 92 13.59 -4.43 -4.17
C PRO A 92 14.99 -4.38 -4.82
N ARG A 93 15.65 -3.20 -4.80
CA ARG A 93 17.10 -3.11 -5.01
C ARG A 93 17.81 -3.01 -3.67
N ASP A 94 18.95 -3.71 -3.55
CA ASP A 94 19.78 -3.97 -2.35
C ASP A 94 19.61 -3.00 -1.16
N TYR A 95 19.65 -1.68 -1.42
CA TYR A 95 19.52 -0.65 -0.38
C TYR A 95 18.46 0.43 -0.66
N ALA A 96 17.78 0.38 -1.80
CA ALA A 96 16.76 1.35 -2.19
C ALA A 96 15.54 0.60 -2.73
N THR A 97 14.53 0.43 -1.88
CA THR A 97 13.24 -0.03 -2.35
C THR A 97 12.64 1.02 -3.28
N GLU A 98 12.28 0.59 -4.49
CA GLU A 98 11.58 1.39 -5.47
C GLU A 98 10.17 0.85 -5.69
N TYR A 99 9.25 1.75 -5.97
CA TYR A 99 7.87 1.43 -6.31
C TYR A 99 7.53 2.16 -7.61
N ALA A 100 6.97 1.44 -8.57
CA ALA A 100 6.33 2.06 -9.72
C ALA A 100 4.83 2.07 -9.47
N VAL A 101 4.21 3.24 -9.65
CA VAL A 101 2.75 3.43 -9.55
C VAL A 101 2.27 3.93 -10.90
N ARG A 102 1.25 3.28 -11.47
CA ARG A 102 0.65 3.64 -12.75
C ARG A 102 -0.87 3.64 -12.64
N LEU A 103 -1.52 4.54 -13.37
CA LEU A 103 -2.96 4.51 -13.58
C LEU A 103 -3.27 3.74 -14.87
N ILE A 104 -4.23 2.82 -14.79
CA ILE A 104 -4.79 2.11 -15.95
C ILE A 104 -6.13 2.76 -16.33
#